data_AF-A0A7S0D7R2-F1
#
_entry.id   AF-A0A7S0D7R2-F1
#
_cell.length_a   1.000
_cell.length_b   1.000
_cell.length_c   1.000
_cell.angle_alpha   90.00
_cell.angle_beta   90.00
_cell.angle_gamma   90.00
#
_symmetry.space_group_name_H-M   'P 1'
#
loop_
_entity.id
_entity.type
_entity.pdbx_description
1 polymer ?
#
loop_
_entity_poly.entity_id
_entity_poly.type
_entity_poly.pdbx_seq_one_letter_code
_entity_poly.pdbx_strand_id
1 'polypeptide(L)'
;SQAETRQNPRYSLRRLPPLRFKMATDMDKLKELSAKKYADQAVAFMNVYWDKFYKNEKAREELWTWTNIFIKLDKKKEKGCELNEFDAHRFLEQIDETLSVKDMREFLRSVDIDFNKMVSLTEYLVSKFKVDWKVYINTPIGMDEKRQKELQDARNAVIQAKEKAENAMAEKKNSDKAAAEAKAAAEEVKAALAKVLSEEKKYQSKLAKHEKDSKDTSLGVVKRNKAANLLQQLKAKPTLSLQQAKITLQAAERKSTKAAKKAANAAIIAGEALKRAEQAFAEAEEKLKEILDKPVAGGNGSSWWLNREFEEAKKYMPKSKLAKMMKKRVKAEEKA
;
A
#
# COMPACT_ATOMS: atom_id res chain seq x y z
N SER A 1 -30.34 87.95 -18.96
CA SER A 1 -30.16 86.93 -17.93
C SER A 1 -29.38 85.79 -18.55
N GLN A 2 -28.07 85.78 -18.33
CA GLN A 2 -27.15 84.75 -18.85
C GLN A 2 -27.19 83.57 -17.88
N ALA A 3 -27.56 82.39 -18.36
CA ALA A 3 -27.57 81.15 -17.58
C ALA A 3 -26.71 80.09 -18.28
N GLU A 4 -25.52 79.91 -17.74
CA GLU A 4 -24.74 78.68 -17.56
C GLU A 4 -24.79 77.58 -18.65
N THR A 5 -23.72 77.55 -19.44
CA THR A 5 -23.17 76.37 -20.10
C THR A 5 -22.75 75.32 -19.06
N ARG A 6 -23.53 74.24 -18.91
CA ARG A 6 -23.06 72.99 -18.28
C ARG A 6 -22.67 71.98 -19.36
N GLN A 7 -21.37 71.81 -19.57
CA GLN A 7 -20.80 70.69 -20.31
C GLN A 7 -21.14 69.38 -19.59
N ASN A 8 -21.94 68.53 -20.24
CA ASN A 8 -22.21 67.18 -19.79
C ASN A 8 -21.12 66.26 -20.39
N PRO A 9 -20.28 65.58 -19.60
CA PRO A 9 -19.28 64.69 -20.16
C PRO A 9 -19.98 63.48 -20.78
N ARG A 10 -19.75 63.28 -22.08
CA ARG A 10 -20.15 62.09 -22.81
C ARG A 10 -19.59 60.85 -22.10
N TYR A 11 -20.42 60.17 -21.32
CA TYR A 11 -20.18 58.77 -20.98
C TYR A 11 -20.30 57.98 -22.27
N SER A 12 -19.14 57.70 -22.88
CA SER A 12 -19.05 56.69 -23.92
C SER A 12 -19.51 55.38 -23.29
N LEU A 13 -20.69 54.89 -23.69
CA LEU A 13 -21.06 53.49 -23.56
C LEU A 13 -20.04 52.67 -24.38
N ARG A 14 -18.87 52.40 -23.78
CA ARG A 14 -18.08 51.24 -24.18
C ARG A 14 -19.03 50.07 -24.02
N ARG A 15 -19.47 49.50 -25.15
CA ARG A 15 -20.13 48.21 -25.18
C ARG A 15 -19.21 47.25 -24.44
N LEU A 16 -19.55 46.93 -23.19
CA LEU A 16 -18.95 45.79 -22.51
C LEU A 16 -19.24 44.59 -23.42
N PRO A 17 -18.21 43.79 -23.76
CA PRO A 17 -18.45 42.59 -24.54
C PRO A 17 -19.48 41.74 -23.78
N PRO A 18 -20.48 41.14 -24.47
CA PRO A 18 -21.42 40.27 -23.78
C PRO A 18 -20.62 39.17 -23.09
N LEU A 19 -20.79 39.05 -21.77
CA LEU A 19 -20.33 37.90 -21.00
C LEU A 19 -21.07 36.68 -21.55
N ARG A 20 -20.52 36.09 -22.61
CA ARG A 20 -20.91 34.78 -23.10
C ARG A 20 -20.50 33.79 -22.02
N PHE A 21 -21.44 33.42 -21.15
CA PHE A 21 -21.37 32.14 -20.45
C PHE A 21 -21.27 31.07 -21.54
N LYS A 22 -20.07 30.58 -21.82
CA LYS A 22 -19.86 29.44 -22.71
C LYS A 22 -20.51 28.23 -22.03
N MET A 23 -21.69 27.85 -22.48
CA MET A 23 -22.21 26.50 -22.20
C MET A 23 -21.23 25.52 -22.85
N ALA A 24 -20.70 24.57 -22.06
CA ALA A 24 -19.80 23.54 -22.56
C ALA A 24 -20.48 22.76 -23.69
N THR A 25 -19.81 22.63 -24.83
CA THR A 25 -20.34 21.82 -25.94
C THR A 25 -20.33 20.33 -25.57
N ASP A 26 -21.11 19.52 -26.28
CA ASP A 26 -21.10 18.07 -26.11
C ASP A 26 -19.68 17.48 -26.20
N MET A 27 -18.86 17.99 -27.12
CA MET A 27 -17.47 17.57 -27.24
C MET A 27 -16.60 18.01 -26.05
N ASP A 28 -16.85 19.19 -25.48
CA ASP A 28 -16.12 19.64 -24.29
C ASP A 28 -16.41 18.73 -23.09
N LYS A 29 -17.67 18.30 -22.94
CA LYS A 29 -18.10 17.36 -21.89
C LYS A 29 -17.48 15.98 -22.07
N LEU A 30 -17.41 15.48 -23.30
CA LEU A 30 -16.77 14.21 -23.62
C LEU A 30 -15.27 14.26 -23.28
N LYS A 31 -14.57 15.31 -23.71
CA LYS A 31 -13.15 15.51 -23.40
C LYS A 31 -12.88 15.63 -21.90
N GLU A 32 -13.73 16.36 -21.18
CA GLU A 32 -13.62 16.47 -19.72
C GLU A 32 -13.76 15.09 -19.04
N LEU A 33 -14.66 14.25 -19.55
CA LEU A 33 -14.90 12.92 -19.03
C LEU A 33 -13.76 11.95 -19.37
N SER A 34 -13.27 11.95 -20.62
CA SER A 34 -12.11 11.17 -21.06
C SER A 34 -10.81 11.58 -20.36
N ALA A 35 -10.69 12.84 -19.91
CA ALA A 35 -9.56 13.31 -19.13
C ALA A 35 -9.57 12.86 -17.66
N LYS A 36 -10.67 12.29 -17.15
CA LYS A 36 -10.72 11.74 -15.78
C LYS A 36 -9.90 10.45 -15.69
N LYS A 37 -9.61 10.00 -14.47
CA LYS A 37 -8.94 8.70 -14.27
C LYS A 37 -9.83 7.57 -14.77
N TYR A 38 -9.23 6.46 -15.18
CA TYR A 38 -9.99 5.29 -15.66
C TYR A 38 -11.08 4.81 -14.69
N ALA A 39 -10.81 4.80 -13.38
CA ALA A 39 -11.82 4.45 -12.37
C ALA A 39 -13.01 5.43 -12.37
N ASP A 40 -12.75 6.72 -12.51
CA ASP A 40 -13.78 7.75 -12.52
C ASP A 40 -14.61 7.71 -13.82
N GLN A 41 -13.96 7.38 -14.94
CA GLN A 41 -14.64 7.11 -16.22
C GLN A 41 -15.57 5.90 -16.13
N ALA A 42 -15.11 4.80 -15.54
CA ALA A 42 -15.90 3.58 -15.35
C ALA A 42 -17.10 3.83 -14.42
N VAL A 43 -16.90 4.55 -13.31
CA VAL A 43 -17.94 4.91 -12.36
C VAL A 43 -19.00 5.80 -13.00
N ALA A 44 -18.58 6.80 -13.79
CA ALA A 44 -19.51 7.66 -14.53
C ALA A 44 -20.38 6.85 -15.50
N PHE A 45 -19.76 5.97 -16.30
CA PHE A 45 -20.47 5.09 -17.23
C PHE A 45 -21.47 4.16 -16.52
N MET A 46 -21.02 3.53 -15.44
CA MET A 46 -21.82 2.59 -14.67
C MET A 46 -22.97 3.29 -13.94
N ASN A 47 -22.81 4.54 -13.51
CA ASN A 47 -23.90 5.32 -12.91
C ASN A 47 -24.98 5.68 -13.93
N VAL A 48 -24.60 6.08 -15.15
CA VAL A 48 -25.56 6.43 -16.22
C VAL A 48 -26.32 5.20 -16.69
N TYR A 49 -25.64 4.07 -16.85
CA TYR A 49 -26.24 2.83 -17.36
C TYR A 49 -26.50 1.78 -16.29
N TRP A 50 -26.72 2.20 -15.04
CA TRP A 50 -26.83 1.29 -13.89
C TRP A 50 -27.85 0.18 -14.10
N ASP A 51 -28.99 0.46 -14.74
CA ASP A 51 -30.03 -0.55 -15.00
C ASP A 51 -29.52 -1.74 -15.84
N LYS A 52 -28.57 -1.50 -16.76
CA LYS A 52 -27.92 -2.55 -17.55
C LYS A 52 -26.96 -3.39 -16.70
N PHE A 53 -26.37 -2.80 -15.66
CA PHE A 53 -25.41 -3.44 -14.75
C PHE A 53 -26.04 -4.00 -13.47
N TYR A 54 -27.25 -3.58 -13.11
CA TYR A 54 -27.86 -3.83 -11.81
C TYR A 54 -28.01 -5.33 -11.52
N LYS A 55 -28.53 -6.09 -12.50
CA LYS A 55 -28.70 -7.55 -12.41
C LYS A 55 -27.53 -8.34 -12.99
N ASN A 56 -26.65 -7.69 -13.75
CA ASN A 56 -25.56 -8.36 -14.46
C ASN A 56 -24.24 -8.20 -13.70
N GLU A 57 -24.03 -9.08 -12.71
CA GLU A 57 -22.81 -9.09 -11.91
C GLU A 57 -21.55 -9.31 -12.77
N LYS A 58 -21.65 -10.17 -13.79
CA LYS A 58 -20.56 -10.44 -14.73
C LYS A 58 -20.12 -9.17 -15.44
N ALA A 59 -21.05 -8.37 -15.94
CA ALA A 59 -20.73 -7.11 -16.62
C ALA A 59 -20.05 -6.08 -15.70
N ARG A 60 -20.37 -6.07 -14.40
CA ARG A 60 -19.69 -5.20 -13.42
C ARG A 60 -18.26 -5.63 -13.17
N GLU A 61 -18.02 -6.93 -13.01
CA GLU A 61 -16.69 -7.48 -12.83
C GLU A 61 -15.83 -7.38 -14.11
N GLU A 62 -16.44 -7.52 -15.29
CA GLU A 62 -15.78 -7.27 -16.59
C GLU A 62 -15.32 -5.81 -16.69
N LEU A 63 -16.21 -4.85 -16.37
CA LEU A 63 -15.86 -3.42 -16.35
C LEU A 63 -14.70 -3.13 -15.39
N TRP A 64 -14.76 -3.67 -14.16
CA TRP A 64 -13.68 -3.58 -13.19
C TRP A 64 -12.36 -4.16 -13.74
N THR A 65 -12.43 -5.32 -14.40
CA THR A 65 -11.28 -5.98 -15.01
C THR A 65 -10.68 -5.13 -16.12
N TRP A 66 -11.50 -4.59 -17.02
CA TRP A 66 -11.06 -3.72 -18.11
C TRP A 66 -10.37 -2.47 -17.58
N THR A 67 -10.95 -1.79 -16.59
CA THR A 67 -10.32 -0.63 -15.95
C THR A 67 -8.94 -0.96 -15.39
N ASN A 68 -8.77 -2.12 -14.75
CA ASN A 68 -7.47 -2.54 -14.23
C ASN A 68 -6.46 -2.89 -15.34
N ILE A 69 -6.91 -3.44 -16.47
CA ILE A 69 -6.03 -3.67 -17.63
C ILE A 69 -5.57 -2.33 -18.21
N PHE A 70 -6.47 -1.35 -18.37
CA PHE A 70 -6.12 0.01 -18.80
C PHE A 70 -5.07 0.64 -17.86
N ILE A 71 -5.29 0.56 -16.54
CA ILE A 71 -4.33 1.04 -15.53
C ILE A 71 -2.98 0.31 -15.64
N LYS A 72 -2.98 -1.00 -15.94
CA LYS A 72 -1.76 -1.80 -16.06
C LYS A 72 -0.95 -1.46 -17.31
N LEU A 73 -1.62 -1.16 -18.42
CA LEU A 73 -0.99 -0.87 -19.71
C LEU A 73 -0.53 0.59 -19.83
N ASP A 74 -1.22 1.52 -19.16
CA ASP A 74 -0.83 2.93 -19.14
C ASP A 74 0.46 3.16 -18.33
N LYS A 75 1.41 3.89 -18.92
CA LYS A 75 2.65 4.32 -18.24
C LYS A 75 2.38 5.16 -17.00
N LYS A 76 1.29 5.94 -16.99
CA LYS A 76 0.85 6.77 -15.85
C LYS A 76 0.08 5.99 -14.79
N LYS A 77 -0.22 4.71 -15.03
CA LYS A 77 -0.95 3.82 -14.11
C LYS A 77 -2.30 4.40 -13.66
N GLU A 78 -2.57 4.43 -12.36
CA GLU A 78 -3.82 4.94 -11.76
C GLU A 78 -4.07 6.44 -12.02
N LYS A 79 -3.05 7.18 -12.47
CA LYS A 79 -3.14 8.59 -12.88
C LYS A 79 -3.36 8.75 -14.39
N GLY A 80 -3.43 7.65 -15.13
CA GLY A 80 -3.71 7.59 -16.55
C GLY A 80 -5.17 7.91 -16.86
N CYS A 81 -5.42 8.21 -18.13
CA CYS A 81 -6.74 8.60 -18.64
C CYS A 81 -7.03 8.02 -20.04
N GLU A 82 -6.01 7.79 -20.87
CA GLU A 82 -6.14 7.28 -22.23
C GLU A 82 -4.92 6.44 -22.65
N LEU A 83 -5.15 5.43 -23.49
CA LEU A 83 -4.11 4.58 -24.08
C LEU A 83 -3.77 5.03 -25.50
N ASN A 84 -2.52 4.83 -25.92
CA ASN A 84 -2.15 4.98 -27.33
C ASN A 84 -2.60 3.74 -28.14
N GLU A 85 -2.54 3.82 -29.48
CA GLU A 85 -2.90 2.72 -30.41
C GLU A 85 -2.24 1.37 -30.05
N PHE A 86 -0.96 1.36 -29.65
CA PHE A 86 -0.24 0.14 -29.32
C PHE A 86 -0.74 -0.50 -28.02
N ASP A 87 -0.91 0.31 -26.98
CA ASP A 87 -1.40 -0.17 -25.68
C ASP A 87 -2.90 -0.52 -25.75
N ALA A 88 -3.69 0.17 -26.57
CA ALA A 88 -5.08 -0.19 -26.86
C ALA A 88 -5.18 -1.54 -27.59
N HIS A 89 -4.27 -1.84 -28.53
CA HIS A 89 -4.20 -3.16 -29.15
C HIS A 89 -3.91 -4.27 -28.12
N ARG A 90 -2.93 -4.05 -27.24
CA ARG A 90 -2.59 -4.99 -26.16
C ARG A 90 -3.74 -5.18 -25.16
N PHE A 91 -4.57 -4.15 -24.97
CA PHE A 91 -5.78 -4.26 -24.17
C PHE A 91 -6.78 -5.23 -24.82
N LEU A 92 -7.06 -5.05 -26.12
CA LEU A 92 -7.99 -5.91 -26.86
C LEU A 92 -7.53 -7.38 -26.91
N GLU A 93 -6.22 -7.61 -27.04
CA GLU A 93 -5.64 -8.95 -26.92
C GLU A 93 -5.90 -9.61 -25.55
N GLN A 94 -5.83 -8.84 -24.46
CA GLN A 94 -6.00 -9.37 -23.10
C GLN A 94 -7.44 -9.71 -22.72
N ILE A 95 -8.42 -9.21 -23.49
CA ILE A 95 -9.84 -9.47 -23.27
C ILE A 95 -10.42 -10.46 -24.28
N ASP A 96 -9.55 -11.16 -25.02
CA ASP A 96 -9.90 -12.10 -26.10
C ASP A 96 -10.71 -11.47 -27.23
N GLU A 97 -10.58 -10.15 -27.44
CA GLU A 97 -11.14 -9.40 -28.57
C GLU A 97 -10.03 -9.05 -29.57
N THR A 98 -9.16 -10.02 -29.84
CA THR A 98 -8.05 -9.86 -30.78
C THR A 98 -8.58 -9.48 -32.16
N LEU A 99 -8.20 -8.31 -32.63
CA LEU A 99 -8.50 -7.83 -33.97
C LEU A 99 -7.24 -7.94 -34.83
N SER A 100 -7.40 -8.13 -36.14
CA SER A 100 -6.29 -7.90 -37.06
C SER A 100 -5.87 -6.43 -37.01
N VAL A 101 -4.63 -6.09 -37.39
CA VAL A 101 -4.17 -4.67 -37.39
C VAL A 101 -5.08 -3.78 -38.25
N LYS A 102 -5.68 -4.32 -39.32
CA LYS A 102 -6.61 -3.59 -40.18
C LYS A 102 -7.94 -3.32 -39.45
N ASP A 103 -8.52 -4.37 -38.86
CA ASP A 103 -9.80 -4.27 -38.13
C ASP A 103 -9.65 -3.44 -36.85
N MET A 104 -8.48 -3.49 -36.20
CA MET A 104 -8.16 -2.65 -35.05
C MET A 104 -8.07 -1.18 -35.45
N ARG A 105 -7.45 -0.83 -36.58
CA ARG A 105 -7.44 0.57 -37.07
C ARG A 105 -8.82 1.06 -37.50
N GLU A 106 -9.69 0.18 -37.96
CA GLU A 106 -11.10 0.50 -38.21
C GLU A 106 -11.86 0.69 -36.88
N PHE A 107 -11.63 -0.17 -35.90
CA PHE A 107 -12.17 -0.03 -34.55
C PHE A 107 -11.70 1.27 -33.88
N LEU A 108 -10.40 1.57 -33.90
CA LEU A 108 -9.85 2.82 -33.36
C LEU A 108 -10.44 4.05 -34.06
N ARG A 109 -10.59 4.04 -35.38
CA ARG A 109 -11.26 5.14 -36.10
C ARG A 109 -12.73 5.29 -35.72
N SER A 110 -13.40 4.22 -35.29
CA SER A 110 -14.80 4.27 -34.84
C SER A 110 -14.95 4.67 -33.36
N VAL A 111 -13.90 4.45 -32.56
CA VAL A 111 -13.86 4.64 -31.10
C VAL A 111 -13.28 6.01 -30.74
N ASP A 112 -12.30 6.50 -31.49
CA ASP A 112 -11.65 7.81 -31.35
C ASP A 112 -12.64 8.92 -31.79
N ILE A 113 -13.57 9.27 -30.88
CA ILE A 113 -14.65 10.22 -31.14
C ILE A 113 -14.09 11.65 -31.14
N ASP A 114 -13.02 11.91 -30.40
CA ASP A 114 -12.40 13.24 -30.28
C ASP A 114 -11.18 13.48 -31.21
N PHE A 115 -10.85 12.49 -32.04
CA PHE A 115 -9.79 12.49 -33.07
C PHE A 115 -8.39 12.75 -32.49
N ASN A 116 -8.13 12.32 -31.26
CA ASN A 116 -6.87 12.54 -30.55
C ASN A 116 -5.86 11.38 -30.73
N LYS A 117 -6.24 10.30 -31.44
CA LYS A 117 -5.46 9.06 -31.66
C LYS A 117 -5.14 8.28 -30.39
N MET A 118 -5.83 8.59 -29.31
CA MET A 118 -5.80 7.88 -28.04
C MET A 118 -7.15 7.20 -27.86
N VAL A 119 -7.22 6.29 -26.90
CA VAL A 119 -8.43 5.59 -26.53
C VAL A 119 -8.64 5.76 -25.05
N SER A 120 -9.64 6.57 -24.69
CA SER A 120 -10.14 6.61 -23.33
C SER A 120 -10.95 5.35 -23.00
N LEU A 121 -11.07 5.04 -21.71
CA LEU A 121 -11.97 3.95 -21.29
C LEU A 121 -13.42 4.31 -21.65
N THR A 122 -13.79 5.59 -21.55
CA THR A 122 -15.11 6.10 -21.94
C THR A 122 -15.46 5.75 -23.38
N GLU A 123 -14.58 6.04 -24.33
CA GLU A 123 -14.79 5.75 -25.75
C GLU A 123 -14.91 4.26 -26.02
N TYR A 124 -14.03 3.46 -25.38
CA TYR A 124 -14.12 2.01 -25.46
C TYR A 124 -15.48 1.50 -24.97
N LEU A 125 -15.98 2.00 -23.84
CA LEU A 125 -17.27 1.57 -23.27
C LEU A 125 -18.46 1.99 -24.14
N VAL A 126 -18.42 3.20 -24.70
CA VAL A 126 -19.44 3.69 -25.64
C VAL A 126 -19.54 2.75 -26.85
N SER A 127 -18.41 2.41 -27.45
CA SER A 127 -18.35 1.50 -28.59
C SER A 127 -18.76 0.07 -28.23
N LYS A 128 -18.21 -0.47 -27.12
CA LYS A 128 -18.47 -1.84 -26.65
C LYS A 128 -19.94 -2.11 -26.38
N PHE A 129 -20.61 -1.18 -25.70
CA PHE A 129 -22.03 -1.29 -25.36
C PHE A 129 -22.96 -0.70 -26.41
N LYS A 130 -22.41 -0.17 -27.51
CA LYS A 130 -23.15 0.46 -28.62
C LYS A 130 -24.17 1.49 -28.11
N VAL A 131 -23.74 2.34 -27.19
CA VAL A 131 -24.57 3.40 -26.61
C VAL A 131 -24.33 4.73 -27.30
N ASP A 132 -25.34 5.61 -27.28
CA ASP A 132 -25.17 6.97 -27.79
C ASP A 132 -24.34 7.80 -26.80
N TRP A 133 -23.17 8.26 -27.26
CA TRP A 133 -22.27 9.07 -26.44
C TRP A 133 -22.88 10.42 -26.06
N LYS A 134 -23.76 11.00 -26.89
CA LYS A 134 -24.45 12.26 -26.58
C LYS A 134 -25.45 12.09 -25.46
N VAL A 135 -26.14 10.94 -25.43
CA VAL A 135 -27.02 10.58 -24.32
C VAL A 135 -26.19 10.36 -23.07
N TYR A 136 -25.06 9.65 -23.18
CA TYR A 136 -24.17 9.40 -22.04
C TYR A 136 -23.68 10.68 -21.36
N ILE A 137 -23.12 11.63 -22.09
CA ILE A 137 -22.54 12.86 -21.53
C ILE A 137 -23.60 13.86 -21.02
N ASN A 138 -24.82 13.81 -21.55
CA ASN A 138 -25.89 14.74 -21.20
C ASN A 138 -26.86 14.17 -20.16
N THR A 139 -26.78 12.87 -19.87
CA THR A 139 -27.58 12.28 -18.80
C THR A 139 -27.11 12.85 -17.47
N PRO A 140 -27.96 13.58 -16.73
CA PRO A 140 -27.60 14.06 -15.41
C PRO A 140 -27.38 12.85 -14.51
N ILE A 141 -26.16 12.72 -13.99
CA ILE A 141 -25.87 11.80 -12.88
C ILE A 141 -26.58 12.42 -11.69
N GLY A 142 -27.83 12.02 -11.43
CA GLY A 142 -28.73 12.59 -10.43
C GLY A 142 -28.27 12.35 -8.99
N MET A 143 -27.02 12.66 -8.68
CA MET A 143 -26.41 12.48 -7.37
C MET A 143 -26.44 13.82 -6.63
N ASP A 144 -27.12 13.85 -5.50
CA ASP A 144 -27.11 15.02 -4.61
C ASP A 144 -25.68 15.33 -4.16
N GLU A 145 -25.32 16.62 -4.03
CA GLU A 145 -23.99 17.06 -3.59
C GLU A 145 -23.58 16.41 -2.25
N LYS A 146 -24.55 16.23 -1.35
CA LYS A 146 -24.36 15.55 -0.07
C LYS A 146 -23.90 14.10 -0.29
N ARG A 147 -24.55 13.37 -1.20
CA ARG A 147 -24.23 11.97 -1.50
C ARG A 147 -22.87 11.84 -2.18
N GLN A 148 -22.54 12.79 -3.06
CA GLN A 148 -21.21 12.85 -3.67
C GLN A 148 -20.11 13.03 -2.62
N LYS A 149 -20.35 13.89 -1.63
CA LYS A 149 -19.43 14.10 -0.51
C LYS A 149 -19.28 12.85 0.36
N GLU A 150 -20.38 12.19 0.73
CA GLU A 150 -20.36 10.92 1.49
C GLU A 150 -19.53 9.85 0.77
N LEU A 151 -19.75 9.67 -0.54
CA LEU A 151 -18.98 8.73 -1.37
C LEU A 151 -17.49 9.10 -1.44
N GLN A 152 -17.17 10.39 -1.56
CA GLN A 152 -15.78 10.85 -1.58
C GLN A 152 -15.10 10.63 -0.22
N ASP A 153 -15.79 10.89 0.88
CA ASP A 153 -15.29 10.69 2.24
C ASP A 153 -15.04 9.20 2.53
N ALA A 154 -15.91 8.32 2.04
CA ALA A 154 -15.74 6.89 2.14
C ALA A 154 -14.61 6.37 1.23
N ARG A 155 -14.48 6.89 0.00
CA ARG A 155 -13.34 6.60 -0.88
C ARG A 155 -12.01 7.01 -0.26
N ASN A 156 -11.95 8.20 0.32
CA ASN A 156 -10.77 8.67 1.06
C ASN A 156 -10.46 7.75 2.24
N ALA A 157 -11.48 7.26 2.96
CA ALA A 157 -11.27 6.31 4.06
C ALA A 157 -10.71 4.95 3.57
N VAL A 158 -11.20 4.42 2.44
CA VAL A 158 -10.67 3.18 1.82
C VAL A 158 -9.21 3.36 1.39
N ILE A 159 -8.87 4.50 0.77
CA ILE A 159 -7.49 4.83 0.38
C ILE A 159 -6.58 4.87 1.63
N GLN A 160 -6.98 5.60 2.66
CA GLN A 160 -6.21 5.68 3.91
C GLN A 160 -6.07 4.32 4.60
N ALA A 161 -7.10 3.48 4.56
CA ALA A 161 -7.05 2.12 5.10
C ALA A 161 -6.02 1.27 4.36
N LYS A 162 -6.02 1.31 3.01
CA LYS A 162 -5.02 0.62 2.17
C LYS A 162 -3.60 1.09 2.47
N GLU A 163 -3.36 2.40 2.49
CA GLU A 163 -2.04 2.98 2.81
C GLU A 163 -1.56 2.56 4.20
N LYS A 164 -2.43 2.58 5.21
CA LYS A 164 -2.09 2.13 6.57
C LYS A 164 -1.77 0.64 6.61
N ALA A 165 -2.46 -0.21 5.84
CA ALA A 165 -2.14 -1.64 5.77
C ALA A 165 -0.81 -1.91 5.05
N GLU A 166 -0.51 -1.20 3.97
CA GLU A 166 0.78 -1.29 3.29
C GLU A 166 1.94 -0.89 4.22
N ASN A 167 1.77 0.22 4.95
CA ASN A 167 2.71 0.64 5.98
C ASN A 167 2.86 -0.42 7.09
N ALA A 168 1.77 -1.01 7.56
CA ALA A 168 1.82 -2.07 8.56
C ALA A 168 2.54 -3.34 8.06
N MET A 169 2.41 -3.69 6.78
CA MET A 169 3.18 -4.78 6.18
C MET A 169 4.67 -4.46 6.08
N ALA A 170 5.03 -3.22 5.72
CA ALA A 170 6.41 -2.76 5.70
C ALA A 170 7.04 -2.82 7.10
N GLU A 171 6.33 -2.32 8.12
CA GLU A 171 6.81 -2.36 9.50
C GLU A 171 6.92 -3.77 10.06
N LYS A 172 5.98 -4.66 9.70
CA LYS A 172 6.10 -6.08 10.05
C LYS A 172 7.35 -6.71 9.45
N LYS A 173 7.65 -6.44 8.17
CA LYS A 173 8.88 -6.93 7.52
C LYS A 173 10.14 -6.41 8.21
N ASN A 174 10.14 -5.17 8.67
CA ASN A 174 11.25 -4.60 9.46
C ASN A 174 11.37 -5.27 10.83
N SER A 175 10.25 -5.52 11.50
CA SER A 175 10.21 -6.27 12.77
C SER A 175 10.76 -7.68 12.62
N ASP A 176 10.35 -8.41 11.57
CA ASP A 176 10.82 -9.77 11.29
C ASP A 176 12.33 -9.81 11.04
N LYS A 177 12.86 -8.83 10.27
CA LYS A 177 14.31 -8.68 10.06
C LYS A 177 15.06 -8.41 11.38
N ALA A 178 14.57 -7.48 12.19
CA ALA A 178 15.18 -7.16 13.48
C ALA A 178 15.13 -8.35 14.45
N ALA A 179 14.04 -9.12 14.44
CA ALA A 179 13.93 -10.35 15.23
C ALA A 179 14.92 -11.44 14.77
N ALA A 180 15.14 -11.59 13.46
CA ALA A 180 16.15 -12.50 12.93
C ALA A 180 17.57 -12.09 13.34
N GLU A 181 17.91 -10.79 13.27
CA GLU A 181 19.18 -10.24 13.75
C GLU A 181 19.39 -10.51 15.25
N ALA A 182 18.35 -10.30 16.07
CA ALA A 182 18.40 -10.57 17.51
C ALA A 182 18.62 -12.05 17.82
N LYS A 183 17.96 -12.96 17.09
CA LYS A 183 18.18 -14.40 17.22
C LYS A 183 19.62 -14.79 16.85
N ALA A 184 20.13 -14.29 15.74
CA ALA A 184 21.52 -14.55 15.34
C ALA A 184 22.52 -14.06 16.39
N ALA A 185 22.33 -12.85 16.93
CA ALA A 185 23.18 -12.32 17.99
C ALA A 185 23.07 -13.11 19.31
N ALA A 186 21.91 -13.66 19.64
CA ALA A 186 21.75 -14.54 20.79
C ALA A 186 22.47 -15.88 20.62
N GLU A 187 22.47 -16.46 19.42
CA GLU A 187 23.25 -17.67 19.11
C GLU A 187 24.76 -17.40 19.17
N GLU A 188 25.23 -16.23 18.73
CA GLU A 188 26.63 -15.82 18.90
C GLU A 188 27.06 -15.76 20.38
N VAL A 189 26.19 -15.27 21.27
CA VAL A 189 26.44 -15.26 22.72
C VAL A 189 26.58 -16.69 23.25
N LYS A 190 25.68 -17.60 22.84
CA LYS A 190 25.76 -19.02 23.25
C LYS A 190 27.07 -19.66 22.78
N ALA A 191 27.48 -19.40 21.55
CA ALA A 191 28.75 -19.90 21.01
C ALA A 191 29.97 -19.32 21.74
N ALA A 192 29.95 -18.02 22.06
CA ALA A 192 31.03 -17.38 22.83
C ALA A 192 31.11 -17.92 24.27
N LEU A 193 29.97 -18.14 24.92
CA LEU A 193 29.88 -18.73 26.26
C LEU A 193 30.45 -20.15 26.27
N ALA A 194 30.11 -20.98 25.28
CA ALA A 194 30.67 -22.33 25.15
C ALA A 194 32.21 -22.31 25.02
N LYS A 195 32.77 -21.35 24.27
CA LYS A 195 34.23 -21.17 24.18
C LYS A 195 34.85 -20.80 25.52
N VAL A 196 34.27 -19.83 26.25
CA VAL A 196 34.72 -19.44 27.60
C VAL A 196 34.73 -20.65 28.52
N LEU A 197 33.65 -21.43 28.58
CA LEU A 197 33.58 -22.64 29.40
C LEU A 197 34.65 -23.66 29.03
N SER A 198 34.95 -23.84 27.74
CA SER A 198 36.01 -24.77 27.31
C SER A 198 37.41 -24.30 27.73
N GLU A 199 37.69 -23.01 27.62
CA GLU A 199 38.97 -22.43 28.00
C GLU A 199 39.13 -22.38 29.52
N GLU A 200 38.04 -22.13 30.26
CA GLU A 200 38.02 -22.20 31.72
C GLU A 200 38.37 -23.62 32.19
N LYS A 201 37.79 -24.67 31.56
CA LYS A 201 38.16 -26.07 31.84
C LYS A 201 39.63 -26.34 31.57
N LYS A 202 40.18 -25.90 30.43
CA LYS A 202 41.62 -26.07 30.12
C LYS A 202 42.52 -25.36 31.13
N TYR A 203 42.14 -24.15 31.53
CA TYR A 203 42.85 -23.36 32.54
C TYR A 203 42.84 -24.07 33.90
N GLN A 204 41.68 -24.56 34.34
CA GLN A 204 41.55 -25.33 35.58
C GLN A 204 42.37 -26.63 35.56
N SER A 205 42.36 -27.39 34.46
CA SER A 205 43.18 -28.59 34.32
C SER A 205 44.68 -28.30 34.40
N LYS A 206 45.15 -27.17 33.83
CA LYS A 206 46.56 -26.74 33.96
C LYS A 206 46.92 -26.37 35.39
N LEU A 207 46.04 -25.65 36.09
CA LEU A 207 46.22 -25.31 37.50
C LEU A 207 46.32 -26.59 38.36
N ALA A 208 45.38 -27.52 38.19
CA ALA A 208 45.37 -28.78 38.93
C ALA A 208 46.63 -29.62 38.67
N LYS A 209 47.10 -29.68 37.41
CA LYS A 209 48.34 -30.39 37.07
C LYS A 209 49.56 -29.79 37.75
N HIS A 210 49.76 -28.47 37.64
CA HIS A 210 50.91 -27.82 38.27
C HIS A 210 50.84 -27.86 39.80
N GLU A 211 49.63 -27.84 40.37
CA GLU A 211 49.44 -28.02 41.81
C GLU A 211 49.88 -29.41 42.25
N LYS A 212 49.47 -30.46 41.53
CA LYS A 212 49.91 -31.83 41.79
C LYS A 212 51.43 -31.97 41.64
N ASP A 213 51.99 -31.53 40.52
CA ASP A 213 53.42 -31.64 40.22
C ASP A 213 54.30 -30.85 41.22
N SER A 214 53.79 -29.76 41.81
CA SER A 214 54.52 -29.01 42.85
C SER A 214 54.59 -29.74 44.19
N LYS A 215 53.59 -30.56 44.51
CA LYS A 215 53.45 -31.29 45.79
C LYS A 215 54.00 -32.72 45.73
N ASP A 216 54.28 -33.24 44.53
CA ASP A 216 54.73 -34.61 44.32
C ASP A 216 56.20 -34.82 44.73
N THR A 217 56.42 -35.46 45.87
CA THR A 217 57.76 -35.75 46.42
C THR A 217 58.57 -36.74 45.61
N SER A 218 57.96 -37.48 44.67
CA SER A 218 58.66 -38.36 43.74
C SER A 218 59.40 -37.59 42.64
N LEU A 219 59.05 -36.32 42.41
CA LEU A 219 59.69 -35.44 41.45
C LEU A 219 60.88 -34.68 42.07
N GLY A 220 61.97 -34.59 41.32
CA GLY A 220 63.17 -33.84 41.72
C GLY A 220 62.87 -32.37 42.05
N VAL A 221 63.63 -31.80 43.00
CA VAL A 221 63.42 -30.45 43.57
C VAL A 221 63.25 -29.36 42.51
N VAL A 222 64.06 -29.42 41.44
CA VAL A 222 63.98 -28.46 40.32
C VAL A 222 62.63 -28.52 39.59
N LYS A 223 62.09 -29.72 39.36
CA LYS A 223 60.79 -29.92 38.69
C LYS A 223 59.63 -29.39 39.54
N ARG A 224 59.66 -29.65 40.86
CA ARG A 224 58.66 -29.12 41.81
C ARG A 224 58.68 -27.59 41.87
N ASN A 225 59.86 -26.98 41.99
CA ASN A 225 60.00 -25.52 42.04
C ASN A 225 59.55 -24.87 40.73
N LYS A 226 59.85 -25.50 39.58
CA LYS A 226 59.34 -25.03 38.28
C LYS A 226 57.81 -25.08 38.21
N ALA A 227 57.18 -26.16 38.69
CA ALA A 227 55.73 -26.28 38.73
C ALA A 227 55.10 -25.23 39.68
N ALA A 228 55.69 -25.00 40.86
CA ALA A 228 55.25 -23.98 41.81
C ALA A 228 55.30 -22.56 41.20
N ASN A 229 56.40 -22.22 40.52
CA ASN A 229 56.53 -20.93 39.84
C ASN A 229 55.51 -20.76 38.69
N LEU A 230 55.30 -21.80 37.87
CA LEU A 230 54.30 -21.77 36.79
C LEU A 230 52.88 -21.64 37.33
N LEU A 231 52.56 -22.32 38.43
CA LEU A 231 51.27 -22.19 39.11
C LEU A 231 51.06 -20.76 39.62
N GLN A 232 52.07 -20.16 40.24
CA GLN A 232 52.00 -18.78 40.72
C GLN A 232 51.84 -17.79 39.55
N GLN A 233 52.53 -18.01 38.43
CA GLN A 233 52.36 -17.22 37.21
C GLN A 233 50.95 -17.34 36.62
N LEU A 234 50.39 -18.55 36.54
CA LEU A 234 49.03 -18.77 36.04
C LEU A 234 47.98 -18.14 36.97
N LYS A 235 48.15 -18.23 38.28
CA LYS A 235 47.28 -17.56 39.26
C LYS A 235 47.36 -16.03 39.17
N ALA A 236 48.55 -15.48 38.95
CA ALA A 236 48.75 -14.05 38.80
C ALA A 236 48.17 -13.51 37.48
N LYS A 237 48.27 -14.27 36.39
CA LYS A 237 47.75 -13.87 35.08
C LYS A 237 47.07 -15.04 34.37
N PRO A 238 45.74 -14.98 34.15
CA PRO A 238 45.02 -15.97 33.36
C PRO A 238 45.61 -16.11 31.96
N THR A 239 45.44 -17.27 31.35
CA THR A 239 45.89 -17.52 29.98
C THR A 239 45.26 -16.53 29.00
N LEU A 240 46.05 -16.03 28.04
CA LEU A 240 45.60 -15.09 27.00
C LEU A 240 44.35 -15.59 26.27
N SER A 241 44.24 -16.89 26.01
CA SER A 241 43.07 -17.50 25.35
C SER A 241 41.77 -17.31 26.15
N LEU A 242 41.83 -17.46 27.47
CA LEU A 242 40.68 -17.26 28.36
C LEU A 242 40.27 -15.78 28.40
N GLN A 243 41.24 -14.87 28.44
CA GLN A 243 40.99 -13.44 28.39
C GLN A 243 40.33 -13.03 27.06
N GLN A 244 40.84 -13.50 25.93
CA GLN A 244 40.28 -13.27 24.61
C GLN A 244 38.85 -13.82 24.48
N ALA A 245 38.60 -15.02 25.01
CA ALA A 245 37.27 -15.62 25.02
C ALA A 245 36.27 -14.78 25.84
N LYS A 246 36.67 -14.29 27.03
CA LYS A 246 35.84 -13.41 27.86
C LYS A 246 35.55 -12.06 27.19
N ILE A 247 36.53 -11.46 26.52
CA ILE A 247 36.34 -10.22 25.74
C ILE A 247 35.36 -10.45 24.59
N THR A 248 35.46 -11.59 23.91
CA THR A 248 34.58 -11.96 22.80
C THR A 248 33.14 -12.18 23.29
N LEU A 249 32.96 -12.83 24.45
CA LEU A 249 31.66 -12.97 25.09
C LEU A 249 31.06 -11.60 25.43
N GLN A 250 31.83 -10.71 26.05
CA GLN A 250 31.35 -9.37 26.38
C GLN A 250 30.94 -8.57 25.13
N ALA A 251 31.70 -8.69 24.03
CA ALA A 251 31.34 -8.07 22.76
C ALA A 251 30.04 -8.67 22.18
N ALA A 252 29.88 -9.99 22.24
CA ALA A 252 28.67 -10.68 21.81
C ALA A 252 27.44 -10.27 22.65
N GLU A 253 27.57 -10.13 23.96
CA GLU A 253 26.50 -9.67 24.85
C GLU A 253 26.08 -8.23 24.53
N ARG A 254 27.04 -7.32 24.29
CA ARG A 254 26.74 -5.94 23.85
C ARG A 254 26.00 -5.91 22.51
N LYS A 255 26.41 -6.75 21.56
CA LYS A 255 25.73 -6.88 20.27
C LYS A 255 24.32 -7.44 20.42
N SER A 256 24.16 -8.50 21.20
CA SER A 256 22.88 -9.17 21.46
C SER A 256 21.88 -8.25 22.17
N THR A 257 22.32 -7.53 23.21
CA THR A 257 21.47 -6.55 23.92
C THR A 257 21.01 -5.41 23.00
N LYS A 258 21.89 -4.89 22.14
CA LYS A 258 21.52 -3.87 21.14
C LYS A 258 20.53 -4.41 20.12
N ALA A 259 20.75 -5.63 19.61
CA ALA A 259 19.85 -6.27 18.66
C ALA A 259 18.48 -6.57 19.27
N ALA A 260 18.43 -7.04 20.53
CA ALA A 260 17.19 -7.28 21.25
C ALA A 260 16.37 -6.00 21.46
N LYS A 261 17.02 -4.88 21.84
CA LYS A 261 16.35 -3.56 21.94
C LYS A 261 15.77 -3.11 20.59
N LYS A 262 16.54 -3.26 19.50
CA LYS A 262 16.07 -2.94 18.15
C LYS A 262 14.86 -3.79 17.75
N ALA A 263 14.89 -5.09 18.02
CA ALA A 263 13.79 -6.00 17.75
C ALA A 263 12.53 -5.66 18.55
N ALA A 264 12.68 -5.35 19.85
CA ALA A 264 11.57 -4.94 20.70
C ALA A 264 10.89 -3.66 20.19
N ASN A 265 11.68 -2.63 19.86
CA ASN A 265 11.15 -1.37 19.33
C ASN A 265 10.44 -1.59 17.98
N ALA A 266 11.04 -2.37 17.08
CA ALA A 266 10.43 -2.66 15.78
C ALA A 266 9.11 -3.47 15.94
N ALA A 267 9.03 -4.37 16.91
CA ALA A 267 7.79 -5.10 17.21
C ALA A 267 6.68 -4.19 17.73
N ILE A 268 7.01 -3.19 18.57
CA ILE A 268 6.05 -2.19 19.05
C ILE A 268 5.51 -1.36 17.88
N ILE A 269 6.40 -0.82 17.03
CA ILE A 269 6.03 -0.02 15.86
C ILE A 269 5.14 -0.82 14.90
N ALA A 270 5.51 -2.07 14.60
CA ALA A 270 4.69 -2.94 13.76
C ALA A 270 3.31 -3.23 14.39
N GLY A 271 3.26 -3.45 15.70
CA GLY A 271 2.02 -3.65 16.44
C GLY A 271 1.09 -2.42 16.40
N GLU A 272 1.65 -1.22 16.54
CA GLU A 272 0.89 0.04 16.43
C GLU A 272 0.40 0.31 15.01
N ALA A 273 1.25 0.08 14.01
CA ALA A 273 0.88 0.23 12.60
C ALA A 273 -0.29 -0.71 12.24
N LEU A 274 -0.25 -1.96 12.72
CA LEU A 274 -1.35 -2.91 12.54
C LEU A 274 -2.65 -2.43 13.21
N LYS A 275 -2.59 -1.88 14.43
CA LYS A 275 -3.78 -1.33 15.10
C LYS A 275 -4.38 -0.15 14.32
N ARG A 276 -3.55 0.76 13.82
CA ARG A 276 -4.00 1.89 12.99
C ARG A 276 -4.64 1.43 11.69
N ALA A 277 -4.09 0.40 11.05
CA ALA A 277 -4.69 -0.21 9.87
C ALA A 277 -6.05 -0.83 10.19
N GLU A 278 -6.15 -1.62 11.26
CA GLU A 278 -7.42 -2.22 11.70
C GLU A 278 -8.50 -1.18 11.97
N GLN A 279 -8.16 -0.09 12.66
CA GLN A 279 -9.10 1.01 12.91
C GLN A 279 -9.57 1.67 11.61
N ALA A 280 -8.65 1.96 10.69
CA ALA A 280 -9.00 2.58 9.42
C ALA A 280 -9.89 1.69 8.54
N PHE A 281 -9.66 0.37 8.54
CA PHE A 281 -10.55 -0.56 7.85
C PHE A 281 -11.94 -0.64 8.49
N ALA A 282 -12.02 -0.58 9.83
CA ALA A 282 -13.31 -0.55 10.52
C ALA A 282 -14.10 0.74 10.21
N GLU A 283 -13.43 1.89 10.26
CA GLU A 283 -14.03 3.19 9.89
C GLU A 283 -14.49 3.22 8.42
N ALA A 284 -13.68 2.66 7.51
CA ALA A 284 -14.06 2.55 6.09
C ALA A 284 -15.24 1.60 5.88
N GLU A 285 -15.29 0.46 6.59
CA GLU A 285 -16.41 -0.49 6.52
C GLU A 285 -17.72 0.13 7.04
N GLU A 286 -17.65 0.88 8.14
CA GLU A 286 -18.82 1.54 8.73
C GLU A 286 -19.40 2.61 7.78
N LYS A 287 -18.53 3.48 7.23
CA LYS A 287 -18.94 4.47 6.23
C LYS A 287 -19.54 3.82 4.99
N LEU A 288 -18.96 2.70 4.55
CA LEU A 288 -19.46 1.98 3.39
C LEU A 288 -20.81 1.33 3.64
N LYS A 289 -21.02 0.73 4.83
CA LYS A 289 -22.32 0.18 5.23
C LYS A 289 -23.40 1.27 5.25
N GLU A 290 -23.12 2.42 5.85
CA GLU A 290 -24.05 3.55 5.85
C GLU A 290 -24.42 4.01 4.43
N ILE A 291 -23.46 3.98 3.51
CA ILE A 291 -23.69 4.32 2.10
C ILE A 291 -24.58 3.26 1.44
N LEU A 292 -24.28 1.97 1.63
CA LEU A 292 -25.01 0.87 0.99
C LEU A 292 -26.45 0.72 1.51
N ASP A 293 -26.71 1.01 2.78
CA ASP A 293 -28.03 0.89 3.40
C ASP A 293 -29.00 2.02 2.99
N LYS A 294 -28.47 3.10 2.39
CA LYS A 294 -29.27 4.22 1.87
C LYS A 294 -29.35 4.12 0.34
N PRO A 295 -30.31 3.36 -0.24
CA PRO A 295 -30.53 3.37 -1.68
C PRO A 295 -31.06 4.74 -2.10
N VAL A 296 -30.31 5.43 -2.96
CA VAL A 296 -30.70 6.73 -3.53
C VAL A 296 -30.81 6.58 -5.05
N ALA A 297 -31.71 7.35 -5.67
CA ALA A 297 -31.73 7.50 -7.12
C ALA A 297 -30.41 8.16 -7.56
N GLY A 298 -29.56 7.42 -8.28
CA GLY A 298 -28.22 7.88 -8.68
C GLY A 298 -27.09 7.49 -7.70
N GLY A 299 -25.93 7.11 -8.24
CA GLY A 299 -24.74 6.77 -7.44
C GLY A 299 -24.60 5.32 -7.00
N ASN A 300 -25.48 4.43 -7.48
CA ASN A 300 -25.37 2.99 -7.20
C ASN A 300 -24.11 2.37 -7.79
N GLY A 301 -23.69 2.83 -8.98
CA GLY A 301 -22.40 2.46 -9.56
C GLY A 301 -21.23 2.87 -8.68
N SER A 302 -21.21 4.13 -8.21
CA SER A 302 -20.18 4.60 -7.28
C SER A 302 -20.13 3.76 -6.00
N SER A 303 -21.29 3.40 -5.46
CA SER A 303 -21.38 2.61 -4.22
C SER A 303 -20.86 1.18 -4.43
N TRP A 304 -21.20 0.55 -5.56
CA TRP A 304 -20.67 -0.76 -5.93
C TRP A 304 -19.15 -0.72 -6.16
N TRP A 305 -18.67 0.28 -6.90
CA TRP A 305 -17.23 0.44 -7.19
C TRP A 305 -16.43 0.60 -5.91
N LEU A 306 -16.90 1.44 -5.00
CA LEU A 306 -16.26 1.67 -3.72
C LEU A 306 -16.24 0.40 -2.85
N ASN A 307 -17.33 -0.36 -2.83
CA ASN A 307 -17.36 -1.65 -2.15
C ASN A 307 -16.34 -2.64 -2.76
N ARG A 308 -16.20 -2.64 -4.09
CA ARG A 308 -15.22 -3.46 -4.77
C ARG A 308 -13.78 -3.04 -4.47
N GLU A 309 -13.49 -1.73 -4.47
CA GLU A 309 -12.21 -1.16 -4.05
C GLU A 309 -11.88 -1.55 -2.61
N PHE A 310 -12.89 -1.55 -1.72
CA PHE A 310 -12.73 -1.96 -0.33
C PHE A 310 -12.41 -3.45 -0.18
N GLU A 311 -13.11 -4.32 -0.89
CA GLU A 311 -12.82 -5.77 -0.92
C GLU A 311 -11.43 -6.07 -1.50
N GLU A 312 -10.97 -5.30 -2.48
CA GLU A 312 -9.59 -5.40 -2.98
C GLU A 312 -8.59 -4.92 -1.93
N ALA A 313 -8.87 -3.80 -1.26
CA ALA A 313 -8.02 -3.27 -0.19
C ALA A 313 -7.88 -4.27 0.98
N LYS A 314 -8.93 -5.04 1.29
CA LYS A 314 -8.88 -6.09 2.33
C LYS A 314 -7.81 -7.14 2.07
N LYS A 315 -7.43 -7.39 0.81
CA LYS A 315 -6.35 -8.34 0.47
C LYS A 315 -4.98 -7.91 0.99
N TYR A 316 -4.79 -6.61 1.25
CA TYR A 316 -3.55 -6.06 1.80
C TYR A 316 -3.45 -6.20 3.32
N MET A 317 -4.51 -6.64 4.00
CA MET A 317 -4.44 -6.95 5.43
C MET A 317 -3.89 -8.35 5.70
N PRO A 318 -3.23 -8.56 6.86
CA PRO A 318 -2.86 -9.89 7.30
C PRO A 318 -4.09 -10.80 7.43
N LYS A 319 -4.05 -12.00 6.82
CA LYS A 319 -5.17 -12.98 6.79
C LYS A 319 -5.77 -13.26 8.18
N SER A 320 -4.94 -13.35 9.22
CA SER A 320 -5.39 -13.59 10.60
C SER A 320 -6.24 -12.45 11.15
N LYS A 321 -5.98 -11.21 10.74
CA LYS A 321 -6.73 -10.02 11.14
C LYS A 321 -8.00 -9.86 10.32
N LEU A 322 -7.93 -10.12 9.02
CA LEU A 322 -9.10 -10.19 8.15
C LEU A 322 -10.14 -11.20 8.69
N ALA A 323 -9.69 -12.41 9.07
CA ALA A 323 -10.56 -13.41 9.67
C ALA A 323 -11.20 -12.95 10.99
N LYS A 324 -10.48 -12.18 11.82
CA LYS A 324 -11.01 -11.62 13.06
C LYS A 324 -12.07 -10.55 12.79
N MET A 325 -11.86 -9.68 11.78
CA MET A 325 -12.85 -8.67 11.41
C MET A 325 -14.09 -9.29 10.80
N MET A 326 -13.95 -10.26 9.89
CA MET A 326 -15.10 -11.00 9.33
C MET A 326 -15.93 -11.68 10.44
N LYS A 327 -15.27 -12.30 11.43
CA LYS A 327 -15.97 -12.87 12.60
C LYS A 327 -16.69 -11.82 13.45
N LYS A 328 -16.11 -10.62 13.60
CA LYS A 328 -16.79 -9.52 14.30
C LYS A 328 -18.01 -9.03 13.51
N ARG A 329 -17.90 -8.98 12.18
CA ARG A 329 -18.97 -8.56 11.27
C ARG A 329 -20.15 -9.52 11.33
N VAL A 330 -19.92 -10.82 11.18
CA VAL A 330 -20.97 -11.84 11.29
C VAL A 330 -21.68 -11.75 12.65
N LYS A 331 -20.93 -11.58 13.74
CA LYS A 331 -21.52 -11.40 15.08
C LYS A 331 -22.29 -10.09 15.27
N ALA A 332 -21.96 -9.04 14.53
CA ALA A 332 -22.69 -7.78 14.56
C ALA A 332 -23.98 -7.89 13.73
N GLU A 333 -23.93 -8.59 12.60
CA GLU A 333 -25.07 -8.89 11.73
C GLU A 333 -26.06 -9.87 12.39
N GLU A 334 -25.58 -10.85 13.18
CA GLU A 334 -26.42 -11.75 13.99
C GLU A 334 -27.12 -11.04 15.16
N LYS A 335 -26.69 -9.82 15.52
CA LYS A 335 -27.22 -9.05 16.66
C LYS A 335 -28.13 -7.88 16.25
N ALA A 336 -28.12 -7.50 14.98
CA ALA A 336 -28.94 -6.45 14.41
C ALA A 336 -30.26 -7.02 13.89
#